data_AF-A0A536GTL9-F1
#
_entry.id   AF-A0A536GTL9-F1
#
_cell.length_a   1.000
_cell.length_b   1.000
_cell.length_c   1.000
_cell.angle_alpha   90.00
_cell.angle_beta   90.00
_cell.angle_gamma   90.00
#
_symmetry.space_group_name_H-M   'P 1'
#
loop_
_entity.id
_entity.type
_entity.pdbx_description
1 polymer ?
#
loop_
_entity_poly.entity_id
_entity_poly.type
_entity_poly.pdbx_seq_one_letter_code
_entity_poly.pdbx_strand_id
1 'polypeptide(L)' 'GRTLTGTIIPGRYHDAHLRGLSRFVESGEGRIVGKSVELAAIHRDGHEFPVEISVAATSRSGAKVAFVAFVNDISQRRV' A
#
# COMPACT_ATOMS: atom_id res chain seq x y z
N GLY A 1 9.55 12.87 7.39
CA GLY A 1 8.49 11.85 7.33
C GLY A 1 9.08 10.46 7.48
N ARG A 2 8.26 9.43 7.70
CA ARG A 2 8.67 8.01 7.69
C ARG A 2 8.23 7.34 6.38
N THR A 3 8.84 6.21 6.02
CA THR A 3 8.43 5.43 4.84
C THR A 3 7.11 4.70 5.13
N LEU A 4 6.28 4.54 4.11
CA LEU A 4 5.03 3.76 4.22
C LEU A 4 5.35 2.31 4.64
N THR A 5 6.35 1.70 3.97
CA THR A 5 6.81 0.33 4.22
C THR A 5 7.15 0.11 5.70
N GLY A 6 7.96 0.98 6.29
CA GLY A 6 8.39 0.82 7.68
C GLY A 6 7.37 1.27 8.72
N THR A 7 6.22 1.82 8.30
CA THR A 7 5.25 2.42 9.24
C THR A 7 3.97 1.60 9.37
N ILE A 8 3.35 1.22 8.25
CA ILE A 8 2.01 0.60 8.27
C ILE A 8 1.98 -0.78 7.59
N ILE A 9 3.06 -1.21 6.96
CA ILE A 9 3.12 -2.49 6.24
C ILE A 9 3.75 -3.54 7.16
N PRO A 10 3.12 -4.71 7.37
CA PRO A 10 3.72 -5.82 8.09
C PRO A 10 5.06 -6.25 7.50
N GLY A 11 6.03 -6.61 8.34
CA GLY A 11 7.40 -6.96 7.93
C GLY A 11 7.46 -8.00 6.80
N ARG A 12 6.58 -9.02 6.85
CA ARG A 12 6.49 -10.06 5.82
C ARG A 12 6.12 -9.55 4.42
N TYR A 13 5.57 -8.34 4.31
CA TYR A 13 5.20 -7.73 3.02
C TYR A 13 6.19 -6.66 2.55
N HIS A 14 7.24 -6.34 3.33
CA HIS A 14 8.18 -5.26 2.98
C HIS A 14 8.84 -5.49 1.63
N ASP A 15 9.44 -6.67 1.44
CA ASP A 15 10.12 -7.00 0.19
C ASP A 15 9.17 -7.05 -1.01
N ALA A 16 7.97 -7.59 -0.82
CA ALA A 16 6.95 -7.65 -1.86
C ALA A 16 6.49 -6.24 -2.28
N HIS A 17 6.31 -5.34 -1.30
CA HIS A 17 5.96 -3.94 -1.54
C HIS A 17 7.07 -3.19 -2.28
N LEU A 18 8.33 -3.33 -1.85
CA LEU A 18 9.47 -2.67 -2.50
C LEU A 18 9.70 -3.16 -3.93
N ARG A 19 9.56 -4.47 -4.18
CA ARG A 19 9.59 -5.02 -5.54
C ARG A 19 8.43 -4.52 -6.40
N GLY A 20 7.23 -4.41 -5.81
CA GLY A 20 6.05 -3.87 -6.49
C GLY A 20 6.23 -2.41 -6.90
N LEU A 21 6.81 -1.59 -6.01
CA LEU A 21 7.15 -0.19 -6.30
C LEU A 21 8.20 -0.09 -7.41
N SER A 22 9.28 -0.87 -7.33
CA SER A 22 10.35 -0.86 -8.33
C SER A 22 9.80 -1.22 -9.71
N ARG A 23 8.99 -2.29 -9.79
CA ARG A 23 8.29 -2.69 -11.01
C ARG A 23 7.40 -1.57 -11.56
N PHE A 24 6.60 -0.92 -10.70
CA PHE A 24 5.71 0.15 -11.14
C PHE A 24 6.49 1.32 -11.75
N VAL A 25 7.62 1.69 -11.15
CA VAL A 25 8.47 2.78 -11.66
C VAL A 25 9.05 2.43 -13.04
N GLU A 26 9.40 1.17 -13.27
CA GLU A 26 9.99 0.70 -14.53
C GLU A 26 8.94 0.50 -15.63
N SER A 27 7.80 -0.13 -15.33
CA SER A 27 6.83 -0.57 -16.34
C SER A 27 5.51 0.20 -16.34
N GLY A 28 5.25 1.01 -15.31
CA GLY A 28 3.93 1.62 -15.08
C GLY A 28 2.86 0.63 -14.60
N GLU A 29 3.21 -0.64 -14.39
CA GLU A 29 2.24 -1.69 -14.02
C GLU A 29 2.38 -2.09 -12.55
N GLY A 30 1.28 -1.95 -11.80
CA GLY A 30 1.20 -2.32 -10.39
C GLY A 30 0.12 -3.36 -10.17
N ARG A 31 0.47 -4.49 -9.53
CA ARG A 31 -0.47 -5.60 -9.32
C ARG A 31 -1.74 -5.19 -8.56
N ILE A 32 -1.60 -4.25 -7.63
CA ILE A 32 -2.66 -3.73 -6.76
C ILE A 32 -3.12 -2.31 -7.15
N VAL A 33 -2.42 -1.64 -8.06
CA VAL A 33 -2.80 -0.28 -8.50
C VAL A 33 -4.07 -0.39 -9.36
N GLY A 34 -5.05 0.46 -9.07
CA GLY A 34 -6.37 0.42 -9.73
C GLY A 34 -7.31 -0.68 -9.22
N LYS A 35 -6.97 -1.35 -8.10
CA LYS A 35 -7.79 -2.40 -7.48
C LYS A 35 -8.03 -2.10 -6.00
N SER A 36 -9.11 -2.66 -5.47
CA SER A 36 -9.33 -2.79 -4.02
C SER A 36 -8.91 -4.19 -3.58
N VAL A 37 -8.08 -4.27 -2.55
CA VAL A 37 -7.59 -5.54 -1.99
C VAL A 37 -7.68 -5.51 -0.46
N GLU A 38 -7.89 -6.66 0.15
CA GLU A 38 -7.86 -6.81 1.60
C GLU A 38 -6.53 -7.41 2.05
N LEU A 39 -5.87 -6.79 3.02
CA LEU A 39 -4.58 -7.22 3.57
C LEU A 39 -4.41 -6.76 5.02
N ALA A 40 -3.37 -7.25 5.70
CA ALA A 40 -3.05 -6.79 7.05
C ALA A 40 -2.19 -5.52 7.02
N ALA A 41 -2.49 -4.57 7.90
CA ALA A 41 -1.71 -3.38 8.18
C ALA A 41 -1.20 -3.38 9.64
N ILE A 42 -0.20 -2.55 9.94
CA ILE A 42 0.33 -2.35 11.29
C ILE A 42 -0.32 -1.12 11.90
N HIS A 43 -1.00 -1.31 13.04
CA HIS A 43 -1.56 -0.22 13.83
C HIS A 43 -0.44 0.50 14.59
N ARG A 44 -0.71 1.73 15.06
CA ARG A 44 0.32 2.56 15.71
C ARG A 44 0.90 1.97 17.00
N ASP A 45 0.18 1.05 17.64
CA ASP A 45 0.60 0.32 18.85
C ASP A 45 1.34 -0.99 18.53
N GLY A 46 1.51 -1.34 17.24
CA GLY A 46 2.31 -2.45 16.77
C GLY A 46 1.55 -3.73 16.44
N HIS A 47 0.24 -3.83 16.69
CA HIS A 47 -0.53 -5.01 16.29
C HIS A 47 -0.95 -4.97 14.82
N GLU A 48 -1.23 -6.14 14.25
CA GLU A 48 -1.77 -6.26 12.90
C GLU A 48 -3.29 -6.25 12.89
N PHE A 49 -3.88 -5.55 11.93
CA PHE A 49 -5.33 -5.49 11.74
C PHE A 49 -5.69 -5.55 10.25
N PRO A 50 -6.85 -6.14 9.89
CA PRO A 50 -7.27 -6.24 8.50
C PRO A 50 -7.74 -4.88 7.97
N VAL A 51 -7.27 -4.53 6.79
CA VAL A 51 -7.69 -3.32 6.05
C VAL A 51 -8.08 -3.68 4.62
N GLU A 52 -9.06 -2.95 4.11
CA GLU A 52 -9.27 -2.83 2.67
C GLU A 52 -8.47 -1.61 2.17
N ILE A 53 -7.69 -1.79 1.12
CA ILE A 53 -6.89 -0.71 0.51
C ILE A 53 -7.15 -0.60 -0.98
N SER A 54 -7.29 0.63 -1.44
CA SER A 54 -7.35 0.98 -2.87
C SER A 54 -6.23 1.96 -3.19
N VAL A 55 -5.42 1.65 -4.20
CA VAL A 55 -4.25 2.48 -4.58
C VAL A 55 -4.41 3.01 -5.99
N ALA A 56 -4.20 4.31 -6.18
CA ALA A 56 -4.09 4.97 -7.46
C ALA A 56 -2.69 5.58 -7.62
N ALA A 57 -2.15 5.50 -8.83
CA ALA A 57 -0.96 6.23 -9.22
C ALA A 57 -1.37 7.47 -10.01
N THR A 58 -0.79 8.62 -9.68
CA THR A 58 -0.95 9.86 -10.41
C THR A 58 0.41 10.37 -10.84
N SER A 59 0.54 10.74 -12.12
CA SER A 59 1.70 11.45 -12.63
C SER A 59 1.48 12.94 -12.44
N ARG A 60 2.40 13.62 -11.76
CA ARG A 60 2.49 15.08 -11.82
C ARG A 60 3.37 15.42 -13.02
N SER A 61 3.03 16.46 -13.78
CA SER A 61 3.86 16.95 -14.90
C SER A 61 5.35 16.99 -14.50
N GLY A 62 6.19 16.25 -15.22
CA GLY A 62 7.65 16.24 -14.99
C GLY A 62 8.22 15.05 -14.20
N ALA A 63 7.90 13.82 -14.60
CA ALA A 63 8.62 12.59 -14.24
C ALA A 63 8.47 12.04 -12.80
N LYS A 64 7.62 12.62 -11.94
CA LYS A 64 7.37 12.09 -10.60
C LYS A 64 6.02 11.39 -10.52
N VAL A 65 6.06 10.11 -10.16
CA VAL A 65 4.88 9.33 -9.78
C VAL A 65 4.57 9.63 -8.31
N ALA A 66 3.33 10.01 -8.04
CA ALA A 66 2.77 9.99 -6.71
C ALA A 66 1.73 8.88 -6.60
N PHE A 67 1.60 8.29 -5.42
CA PHE A 67 0.57 7.32 -5.12
C PHE A 67 -0.40 7.93 -4.12
N VAL A 68 -1.69 7.71 -4.35
CA VAL A 68 -2.76 8.02 -3.42
C VAL A 68 -3.39 6.69 -3.02
N ALA A 69 -3.59 6.48 -1.73
CA ALA A 69 -4.23 5.28 -1.21
C ALA A 69 -5.36 5.65 -0.27
N PHE A 70 -6.47 4.92 -0.38
CA PHE A 70 -7.55 4.92 0.61
C PHE A 70 -7.45 3.63 1.41
N VAL A 71 -7.55 3.73 2.73
CA VAL A 71 -7.43 2.61 3.67
C VAL A 71 -8.66 2.60 4.57
N ASN A 72 -9.40 1.49 4.56
CA ASN A 72 -10.54 1.26 5.42
C ASN A 72 -10.21 0.16 6.42
N ASP A 73 -10.38 0.42 7.71
CA ASP A 73 -10.40 -0.64 8.72
C ASP A 73 -11.64 -1.50 8.54
N ILE A 74 -11.43 -2.81 8.38
CA ILE A 74 -12.50 -3.80 8.18
C ILE A 74 -12.56 -4.82 9.32
N SER A 75 -11.91 -4.54 10.45
CA SER A 75 -11.89 -5.43 11.63
C SER A 75 -13.29 -5.75 12.14
N GLN A 76 -14.25 -4.84 11.96
CA GLN A 76 -15.66 -5.03 12.34
C GLN A 76 -16.51 -5.78 11.30
N ARG A 77 -16.00 -5.95 10.06
CA ARG A 77 -16.70 -6.66 8.97
C ARG A 77 -16.31 -8.12 8.88
N ARG A 78 -15.13 -8.48 9.37
CA ARG A 78 -14.65 -9.87 9.47
C ARG A 78 -14.98 -10.39 10.87
N VAL A 79 -16.17 -10.99 11.01
CA VAL A 79 -16.56 -11.77 12.20
C VAL A 79 -16.18 -13.23 11.98
#